data_AF-A0A450X493-F1
#
_entry.id   AF-A0A450X493-F1
#
_cell.length_a   1.000
_cell.length_b   1.000
_cell.length_c   1.000
_cell.angle_alpha   90.00
_cell.angle_beta   90.00
_cell.angle_gamma   90.00
#
_symmetry.space_group_name_H-M   'P 1'
#
loop_
_entity.id
_entity.type
_entity.pdbx_description
1 polymer ?
#
loop_
_entity_poly.entity_id
_entity_poly.type
_entity_poly.pdbx_seq_one_letter_code
_entity_poly.pdbx_strand_id
1 'polypeptide(L)' 'MLAINHAEYVGDYRIRLSFNDGREGIANLEKTLFHEEEMVDALRLSTLRPRIGAVVS' A
#
# COMPACT_ATOMS: atom_id res chain seq x y z
N MET A 1 29.39 2.24 -8.95
CA MET A 1 28.17 1.93 -8.17
C MET A 1 27.11 2.96 -8.55
N LEU A 2 25.92 2.53 -8.95
CA LEU A 2 24.82 3.43 -9.28
C LEU A 2 24.24 3.98 -7.98
N ALA A 3 24.06 5.29 -7.88
CA ALA A 3 23.54 5.96 -6.69
C ALA A 3 22.54 7.05 -7.08
N ILE A 4 21.56 7.29 -6.20
CA ILE A 4 20.64 8.42 -6.33
C ILE A 4 21.37 9.68 -5.84
N ASN A 5 21.42 10.68 -6.71
CA ASN A 5 22.00 11.99 -6.41
C ASN A 5 20.91 12.97 -5.93
N HIS A 6 19.71 12.84 -6.49
CA HIS A 6 18.55 13.67 -6.13
C HIS A 6 17.25 12.87 -6.21
N ALA A 7 16.31 13.17 -5.32
CA ALA A 7 14.97 12.62 -5.31
C ALA A 7 13.97 13.72 -4.94
N GLU A 8 12.91 13.85 -5.74
CA GLU A 8 11.89 14.87 -5.58
C GLU A 8 10.49 14.27 -5.71
N TYR A 9 9.58 14.63 -4.81
CA TYR A 9 8.17 14.28 -4.94
C TYR A 9 7.50 15.15 -5.98
N VAL A 10 6.86 14.53 -6.98
CA VAL A 10 6.25 15.23 -8.12
C VAL A 10 4.73 15.03 -8.23
N GLY A 11 4.09 14.58 -7.14
CA GLY A 11 2.63 14.35 -7.09
C GLY A 11 2.22 12.92 -7.45
N ASP A 12 0.98 12.55 -7.09
CA ASP A 12 0.36 11.26 -7.40
C ASP A 12 1.23 10.05 -7.03
N TYR A 13 1.86 10.08 -5.84
CA TYR A 13 2.76 9.02 -5.37
C TYR A 13 3.99 8.79 -6.28
N ARG A 14 4.31 9.74 -7.16
CA ARG A 14 5.47 9.68 -8.05
C ARG A 14 6.65 10.45 -7.46
N ILE A 15 7.82 9.85 -7.62
CA ILE A 15 9.11 10.45 -7.26
C ILE A 15 9.96 10.53 -8.53
N ARG A 16 10.51 11.72 -8.81
CA ARG A 16 11.55 11.90 -9.82
C ARG A 16 12.91 11.62 -9.17
N LEU A 17 13.71 10.79 -9.82
CA LEU A 17 15.05 10.40 -9.39
C LEU A 17 16.08 10.86 -10.42
N SER A 18 17.18 11.45 -9.94
CA SER A 18 18.38 11.70 -10.75
C SER A 18 19.53 10.88 -10.19
N PHE A 19 20.24 10.17 -11.06
CA PHE A 19 21.34 9.26 -10.70
C PHE A 19 22.71 9.94 -10.87
N ASN A 20 23.71 9.41 -10.19
CA ASN A 20 25.09 9.89 -10.26
C ASN A 20 25.77 9.74 -11.63
N ASP A 21 25.17 8.99 -12.55
CA ASP A 21 25.62 8.84 -13.94
C ASP A 21 24.88 9.77 -14.92
N GLY A 22 24.06 10.69 -14.41
CA GLY A 22 23.31 11.67 -15.21
C GLY A 22 21.99 11.16 -15.78
N ARG A 23 21.62 9.89 -15.57
CA ARG A 23 20.29 9.39 -15.93
C ARG A 23 19.23 9.91 -14.99
N GLU A 24 18.00 10.00 -15.48
CA GLU A 24 16.82 10.37 -14.70
C GLU A 24 15.65 9.43 -14.96
N GLY A 25 14.74 9.33 -14.01
CA GLY A 25 13.53 8.53 -14.14
C GLY A 25 12.45 8.94 -13.15
N ILE A 26 11.24 8.45 -13.39
CA ILE A 26 10.10 8.62 -12.48
C ILE A 26 9.66 7.24 -11.99
N ALA A 27 9.58 7.08 -10.68
CA ALA A 27 9.04 5.89 -10.03
C ALA A 27 7.65 6.20 -9.47
N ASN A 28 6.67 5.33 -9.72
CA ASN A 28 5.36 5.37 -9.07
C ASN A 28 5.37 4.42 -7.87
N LEU A 29 5.14 4.97 -6.66
CA LEU A 29 5.13 4.23 -5.41
C LEU A 29 3.73 3.86 -4.92
N GLU A 30 2.66 4.25 -5.62
CA GLU A 30 1.26 4.01 -5.23
C GLU A 30 1.05 2.54 -4.82
N LYS A 31 1.41 1.60 -5.70
CA LYS A 31 1.27 0.17 -5.41
C LYS A 31 2.12 -0.26 -4.21
N THR A 32 3.33 0.27 -4.06
CA THR A 32 4.22 -0.09 -2.95
C THR A 32 3.71 0.43 -1.61
N LEU A 33 3.13 1.62 -1.58
CA LEU A 33 2.59 2.25 -0.37
C LEU A 33 1.25 1.66 0.05
N PHE A 34 0.45 1.17 -0.90
CA PHE A 34 -0.89 0.62 -0.64
C PHE A 34 -0.98 -0.91 -0.77
N HIS A 35 0.16 -1.63 -0.86
CA HIS A 35 0.15 -3.10 -0.95
C HIS A 35 -0.09 -3.84 0.38
N GLU A 36 -0.33 -3.14 1.49
CA GLU A 36 -0.51 -3.73 2.83
C GLU A 36 -1.93 -3.60 3.40
N GLU A 37 -3.00 -3.72 2.59
CA GLU A 37 -4.37 -3.69 3.13
C GLU A 37 -5.37 -4.74 2.63
N GLU A 38 -4.94 -5.82 1.96
CA GLU A 38 -5.88 -6.93 1.66
C GLU A 38 -5.80 -8.13 2.62
N MET A 39 -4.94 -8.10 3.66
CA MET A 39 -4.73 -9.27 4.53
C MET A 39 -5.32 -9.18 5.95
N VAL A 40 -6.19 -8.21 6.25
CA VAL A 40 -6.78 -8.05 7.59
C VAL A 40 -8.31 -8.25 7.64
N ASP A 41 -9.03 -8.16 6.52
CA ASP A 41 -10.50 -8.31 6.53
C ASP A 41 -11.00 -9.75 6.37
N ALA A 42 -10.19 -10.67 5.83
CA ALA A 42 -10.60 -12.07 5.65
C ALA A 42 -10.74 -12.85 6.98
N LEU A 43 -10.14 -12.36 8.08
CA LEU A 43 -10.20 -13.02 9.39
C LEU A 43 -11.32 -12.50 10.31
N ARG A 44 -12.00 -11.39 9.95
CA ARG A 44 -13.08 -10.82 10.78
C ARG A 44 -14.49 -11.28 10.41
N LEU A 45 -14.69 -11.86 9.23
CA LEU A 45 -16.02 -12.28 8.77
C LEU A 45 -16.40 -13.73 9.14
N SER A 46 -15.48 -14.53 9.69
CA SER A 46 -15.77 -15.94 10.07
C SER A 46 -16.23 -16.11 11.53
N THR A 47 -16.17 -15.07 12.37
CA THR A 47 -16.52 -15.14 13.81
C THR A 47 -17.88 -14.55 14.19
N LEU A 48 -18.62 -13.95 13.27
CA LEU A 48 -19.98 -13.45 13.53
C LEU A 48 -21.05 -14.42 13.01
N ARG A 49 -21.19 -15.57 13.70
CA ARG A 49 -22.51 -16.23 13.76
C ARG A 49 -23.24 -15.69 14.99
N PRO A 50 -24.41 -15.07 14.84
CA PRO A 50 -25.20 -14.66 15.99
C PRO A 50 -25.67 -15.92 16.74
N ARG A 51 -25.29 -16.03 18.01
CA ARG A 51 -26.04 -16.85 18.97
C ARG A 51 -27.36 -16.11 19.25
N ILE A 52 -28.44 -16.51 18.60
CA ILE A 52 -29.78 -16.23 19.10
C ILE A 52 -30.42 -17.58 19.41
N GLY A 53 -30.35 -17.94 20.69
CA GLY A 53 -31.25 -18.89 21.31
C GLY A 53 -32.29 -18.13 22.13
N ALA A 54 -33.55 -18.59 22.00
CA ALA A 54 -34.72 -18.34 22.86
C ALA A 54 -35.34 -16.92 22.77
N VAL A 55 -36.65 -16.68 22.86
CA VAL A 55 -37.77 -17.37 23.56
C VAL A 55 -39.13 -16.97 22.90
N VAL A 56 -40.21 -17.69 23.25
CA VAL A 56 -41.68 -17.40 23.23
C VAL A 56 -42.37 -17.35 21.85
N SER A 57 -43.50 -18.01 21.59
CA SER A 57 -44.66 -18.41 22.43
C SER A 57 -45.28 -19.74 22.02
#